data_AF-A0A067FHP1-F1
#
_entry.id   AF-A0A067FHP1-F1
#
_cell.length_a   1.000
_cell.length_b   1.000
_cell.length_c   1.000
_cell.angle_alpha   90.00
_cell.angle_beta   90.00
_cell.angle_gamma   90.00
#
_symmetry.space_group_name_H-M   'P 1'
#
loop_
_entity.id
_entity.type
_entity.pdbx_description
1 polymer ?
#
loop_
_entity_poly.entity_id
_entity_poly.type
_entity_poly.pdbx_seq_one_letter_code
_entity_poly.pdbx_strand_id
1 'polypeptide(L)'
;AIELSILADYYGSEIAAYDIQTTRCDLYGQCSHFQEKKYSERVMLIYDELHYDAVAISAFEGAPVEFDQSSVPVRKDRTIGPAEELAFETC
;
A
#
# COMPACT_ATOMS: atom_id res chain seq x y z
N ALA A 1 1.80 -12.74 -1.05
CA ALA A 1 2.04 -13.51 0.18
C ALA A 1 0.73 -13.92 0.84
N ILE A 2 0.68 -15.08 1.51
CA ILE A 2 -0.53 -15.57 2.20
C ILE A 2 -0.81 -14.74 3.45
N GLU A 3 0.25 -14.41 4.17
CA GLU A 3 0.24 -13.66 5.42
C GLU A 3 -0.37 -12.27 5.23
N LEU A 4 0.00 -11.57 4.15
CA LEU A 4 -0.53 -10.24 3.83
C LEU A 4 -2.04 -10.29 3.55
N SER A 5 -2.54 -11.34 2.89
CA SER A 5 -3.99 -11.52 2.70
C SER A 5 -4.73 -11.69 4.03
N ILE A 6 -4.16 -12.47 4.96
CA ILE A 6 -4.75 -12.68 6.28
C ILE A 6 -4.71 -11.39 7.10
N LEU A 7 -3.61 -10.64 7.06
CA LEU A 7 -3.46 -9.38 7.79
C LEU A 7 -4.39 -8.29 7.25
N ALA A 8 -4.54 -8.17 5.93
CA ALA A 8 -5.49 -7.26 5.30
C ALA A 8 -6.93 -7.52 5.79
N ASP A 9 -7.30 -8.80 5.89
CA ASP A 9 -8.60 -9.21 6.41
C ASP A 9 -8.77 -8.99 7.91
N TYR A 10 -7.71 -9.22 8.70
CA TYR A 10 -7.73 -9.01 10.14
C TYR A 10 -7.85 -7.54 10.52
N TYR A 11 -7.09 -6.66 9.85
CA TYR A 11 -7.10 -5.22 10.11
C TYR A 11 -8.21 -4.46 9.37
N GLY A 12 -8.85 -5.08 8.38
CA GLY A 12 -9.91 -4.43 7.60
C GLY A 12 -9.40 -3.32 6.69
N SER A 13 -8.18 -3.46 6.17
CA SER A 13 -7.50 -2.49 5.31
C SER A 13 -6.90 -3.18 4.10
N GLU A 14 -6.87 -2.49 2.96
CA GLU A 14 -6.14 -2.99 1.80
C GLU A 14 -4.63 -2.86 2.04
N ILE A 15 -3.85 -3.85 1.59
CA ILE A 15 -2.38 -3.77 1.63
C ILE A 15 -1.88 -3.73 0.19
N ALA A 16 -1.15 -2.68 -0.18
CA ALA A 16 -0.45 -2.59 -1.45
C ALA A 16 1.04 -2.88 -1.24
N ALA A 17 1.56 -3.94 -1.87
CA ALA A 17 2.97 -4.26 -1.84
C ALA A 17 3.61 -3.95 -3.21
N TYR A 18 4.56 -3.04 -3.23
CA TYR A 18 5.31 -2.63 -4.41
C TYR A 18 6.60 -3.41 -4.50
N ASP A 19 6.72 -4.25 -5.51
CA ASP A 19 7.95 -4.93 -5.86
C ASP A 19 8.86 -3.95 -6.62
N ILE A 20 9.97 -3.56 -6.00
CA ILE A 20 10.89 -2.56 -6.56
C ILE A 20 11.68 -3.12 -7.76
N GLN A 21 11.83 -4.44 -7.87
CA GLN A 21 12.55 -5.08 -8.97
C GLN A 21 11.69 -5.13 -10.24
N THR A 22 10.41 -5.49 -10.07
CA THR A 22 9.50 -5.71 -11.20
C THR A 22 8.55 -4.56 -11.48
N THR A 23 8.59 -3.51 -10.65
CA THR A 23 7.64 -2.39 -10.61
C THR A 23 6.18 -2.80 -10.49
N ARG A 24 5.92 -4.04 -10.06
CA ARG A 24 4.58 -4.59 -9.88
C ARG A 24 4.02 -4.17 -8.53
N CYS A 25 2.72 -3.85 -8.51
CA CYS A 25 1.97 -3.66 -7.27
C CYS A 25 1.00 -4.84 -7.06
N ASP A 26 1.18 -5.56 -5.95
CA ASP A 26 0.27 -6.62 -5.50
C ASP A 26 -0.70 -6.06 -4.44
N LEU A 27 -2.00 -6.15 -4.73
CA LEU A 27 -3.05 -5.67 -3.83
C LEU A 27 -3.70 -6.82 -3.06
N TYR A 28 -3.68 -6.74 -1.73
CA TYR A 28 -4.23 -7.74 -0.82
C TYR A 28 -5.47 -7.20 -0.10
N GLY A 29 -6.45 -8.08 0.15
CA GLY A 29 -7.70 -7.71 0.83
C GLY A 29 -8.90 -7.44 -0.10
N GLN A 30 -8.76 -7.70 -1.41
CA GLN A 30 -9.81 -7.40 -2.40
C GLN A 30 -10.95 -8.41 -2.45
N CYS A 31 -10.73 -9.65 -2.02
CA CYS A 31 -11.65 -10.76 -2.26
C CYS A 31 -11.89 -11.58 -0.99
N SER A 32 -13.15 -11.67 -0.57
CA SER A 32 -13.63 -12.91 0.06
C SER A 32 -14.18 -13.82 -1.04
N HIS A 33 -14.15 -15.14 -0.84
CA HIS A 33 -14.61 -16.15 -1.82
C HIS A 33 -16.05 -15.97 -2.34
N PHE A 34 -16.81 -15.04 -1.76
CA PHE A 34 -18.22 -14.80 -2.09
C PHE A 34 -18.54 -13.33 -2.42
N GLN A 35 -17.63 -12.37 -2.18
CA GLN A 35 -17.86 -10.95 -2.46
C GLN A 35 -16.55 -10.14 -2.47
N GLU A 36 -16.48 -9.15 -3.37
CA GLU A 36 -15.44 -8.11 -3.33
C GLU A 36 -15.53 -7.33 -2.01
N LYS A 37 -14.44 -7.31 -1.25
CA LYS A 37 -14.33 -6.42 -0.09
C LYS A 37 -13.81 -5.08 -0.57
N LYS A 38 -14.52 -4.02 -0.21
CA LYS A 38 -14.12 -2.64 -0.50
C LYS A 38 -13.70 -1.98 0.81
N TYR A 39 -12.42 -2.11 1.14
CA TYR A 39 -11.83 -1.34 2.23
C TYR A 39 -11.74 0.13 1.84
N SER A 40 -11.94 1.01 2.82
CA SER A 40 -11.84 2.46 2.63
C SER A 40 -10.42 2.97 2.74
N GLU A 41 -9.54 2.21 3.41
CA GLU A 41 -8.16 2.56 3.72
C GLU A 41 -7.18 1.54 3.16
N ARG A 42 -5.99 2.02 2.84
CA ARG A 42 -4.86 1.26 2.30
C ARG A 42 -3.58 1.58 3.05
N VAL A 43 -2.80 0.57 3.34
CA VAL A 43 -1.39 0.69 3.78
C VAL A 43 -0.48 0.21 2.67
N MET A 44 0.76 0.70 2.65
CA MET A 44 1.71 0.45 1.57
C MET A 44 3.02 -0.12 2.09
N LEU A 45 3.56 -1.06 1.34
CA LEU A 45 4.84 -1.71 1.59
C LEU A 45 5.69 -1.67 0.32
N ILE A 46 7.00 -1.55 0.46
CA ILE A 46 7.96 -1.88 -0.60
C ILE A 46 8.57 -3.25 -0.32
N TYR A 47 8.93 -3.96 -1.38
CA TYR A 47 9.48 -5.32 -1.33
C TYR A 47 10.67 -5.47 -2.28
N ASP A 48 11.79 -5.98 -1.77
CA ASP A 48 13.07 -6.11 -2.48
C ASP A 48 13.49 -7.56 -2.78
N GLU A 49 12.52 -8.49 -2.85
CA GLU A 49 12.72 -9.94 -2.93
C GLU A 49 13.04 -10.66 -1.61
N LEU A 50 13.37 -9.93 -0.54
CA LEU A 50 13.69 -10.53 0.76
C LEU A 50 12.95 -9.87 1.94
N HIS A 51 12.84 -8.54 1.92
CA HIS A 51 12.32 -7.71 2.99
C HIS A 51 11.09 -6.92 2.56
N TYR A 52 10.20 -6.70 3.52
CA TYR A 52 9.12 -5.71 3.40
C TYR A 52 9.43 -4.54 4.32
N ASP A 53 9.41 -3.34 3.76
CA ASP A 53 9.47 -2.10 4.53
C ASP A 53 8.18 -1.31 4.37
N ALA A 54 7.74 -0.68 5.46
CA ALA A 54 6.52 0.12 5.47
C ALA A 54 6.77 1.50 4.84
N VAL A 55 5.81 1.95 4.04
CA VAL A 55 5.85 3.28 3.41
C VAL A 55 4.90 4.21 4.15
N ALA A 56 5.35 5.44 4.38
CA ALA A 56 4.53 6.54 4.84
C ALA A 56 4.63 7.72 3.87
N ILE A 57 3.53 8.44 3.69
CA ILE A 57 3.46 9.62 2.82
C ILE A 57 3.61 10.87 3.67
N SER A 58 4.59 11.69 3.34
CA SER A 58 4.73 13.00 3.98
C SER A 58 3.68 13.97 3.47
N ALA A 59 3.13 14.79 4.37
CA ALA A 59 2.05 15.73 4.03
C ALA A 59 2.47 16.75 2.97
N PHE A 60 3.75 17.15 2.98
CA PHE A 60 4.41 18.01 1.99
C PHE A 60 5.94 17.85 2.12
N GLU A 61 6.69 18.34 1.14
CA GLU A 61 8.15 18.27 1.14
C GLU A 61 8.74 19.00 2.37
N GLY A 62 9.55 18.28 3.16
CA GLY A 62 10.14 18.80 4.39
C GLY A 62 9.19 18.89 5.57
N ALA A 63 7.98 18.29 5.49
CA ALA A 63 7.10 18.19 6.63
C ALA A 63 7.76 17.38 7.77
N PRO A 64 7.49 17.74 9.04
CA PRO A 64 7.92 16.91 10.16
C PRO A 64 7.35 15.49 10.06
N VAL A 65 8.18 14.48 10.40
CA VAL A 65 7.84 13.05 10.31
C VAL A 65 6.60 12.64 11.11
N GLU A 66 6.24 13.43 12.12
CA GLU A 66 5.01 13.27 12.92
C GLU A 66 3.72 13.50 12.11
N PHE A 67 3.81 14.13 10.94
CA PHE A 67 2.71 14.31 10.00
C PHE A 67 2.66 13.26 8.89
N ASP A 68 3.60 12.31 8.86
CA ASP A 68 3.62 11.27 7.86
C ASP A 68 2.43 10.31 8.04
N GLN A 69 1.77 9.96 6.95
CA GLN A 69 0.59 9.11 6.93
C GLN A 69 0.94 7.73 6.41
N SER A 70 0.73 6.70 7.23
CA SER A 70 0.93 5.28 6.86
C SER A 70 -0.34 4.60 6.32
N SER A 71 -1.51 5.20 6.54
CA SER A 71 -2.80 4.76 5.99
C SER A 71 -3.39 5.85 5.12
N VAL A 72 -3.79 5.49 3.90
CA VAL A 72 -4.39 6.42 2.93
C VAL A 72 -5.70 5.89 2.37
N PRO A 73 -6.64 6.78 2.00
CA PRO A 73 -7.92 6.35 1.48
C PRO A 73 -7.79 5.64 0.12
N VAL A 74 -8.52 4.54 -0.04
CA VAL A 74 -8.64 3.80 -1.30
C VAL A 74 -9.47 4.63 -2.28
N ARG A 75 -8.84 5.06 -3.38
CA ARG A 75 -9.51 5.80 -4.45
C ARG A 75 -10.35 4.88 -5.33
N LYS A 76 -11.37 5.43 -6.00
CA LYS A 76 -12.28 4.67 -6.89
C LYS A 76 -11.58 4.06 -8.10
N ASP A 77 -10.57 4.75 -8.62
CA ASP A 77 -9.68 4.31 -9.69
C ASP A 77 -8.56 3.37 -9.18
N ARG A 78 -8.50 3.14 -7.86
CA ARG A 78 -7.53 2.29 -7.14
C ARG A 78 -6.07 2.71 -7.29
N THR A 79 -5.80 3.84 -7.93
CA THR A 79 -4.48 4.47 -7.95
C THR A 79 -4.15 4.99 -6.56
N ILE A 80 -2.87 5.01 -6.21
CA ILE A 80 -2.41 5.73 -5.02
C ILE A 80 -2.19 7.23 -5.30
N GLY A 81 -2.62 7.72 -6.47
CA GLY A 81 -2.39 9.10 -6.90
C GLY A 81 -0.92 9.37 -7.19
N PRO A 82 -0.42 10.61 -6.99
CA PRO A 82 0.98 10.98 -7.27
C PRO A 82 2.03 10.12 -6.55
N ALA A 83 1.66 9.42 -5.47
CA ALA A 83 2.56 8.52 -4.74
C ALA A 83 3.04 7.32 -5.57
N GLU A 84 2.33 6.96 -6.65
CA GLU A 84 2.77 5.92 -7.58
C GLU A 84 4.06 6.33 -8.30
N GLU A 85 4.20 7.61 -8.64
CA GLU A 85 5.40 8.16 -9.32
C GLU A 85 6.60 8.20 -8.35
N LEU A 86 6.36 8.59 -7.10
CA LEU A 86 7.37 8.66 -6.04
C LEU A 86 7.96 7.28 -5.66
N ALA A 87 7.15 6.22 -5.69
CA ALA A 87 7.62 4.87 -5.42
C ALA A 87 8.66 4.38 -6.45
N PHE A 88 8.61 4.92 -7.68
CA PHE A 88 9.50 4.53 -8.78
C PHE A 88 10.65 5.53 -9.01
N GLU A 89 10.58 6.76 -8.49
CA GLU A 89 11.65 7.76 -8.60
C GLU A 89 12.82 7.55 -7.63
N THR A 90 12.72 6.59 -6.70
CA THR A 90 13.77 6.34 -5.69
C THR A 90 14.81 5.27 -6.11
N CYS A 91 14.83 4.88 -7.39
CA CYS A 91 15.87 4.00 -7.96
C CYS A 91 16.88 4.76 -8.82
#